data_AF-A0A9R1U9U3-F1
#
_entry.id   AF-A0A9R1U9U3-F1
#
_cell.length_a   1.000
_cell.length_b   1.000
_cell.length_c   1.000
_cell.angle_alpha   90.00
_cell.angle_beta   90.00
_cell.angle_gamma   90.00
#
_symmetry.space_group_name_H-M   'P 1'
#
loop_
_entity.id
_entity.type
_entity.pdbx_description
1 polymer ?
#
loop_
_entity_poly.entity_id
_entity_poly.type
_entity_poly.pdbx_seq_one_letter_code
_entity_poly.pdbx_strand_id
1 'polypeptide(L)'
;MIRARLRLIGRFLAAIKHINPAIPDLASVYTPTNYDSSIDAVRQVAQYDTITNIFRTPTVAANLGTYLTQIGEILMVECIKRDDDSKLKEVKKFMKVHKVEFGVVINKRVMESQAQMQRHKKIILPLTDDIKKLVTYLNVNLNEKLEQLSNAYSYEDWLALAQLTMASIVVYNRRRTGEISNILVDDYQLESIDDTSNKETFSKLTPRAQKIAKTYSRFLIRGKKNRTVPVLLKPKLVESIDLLLKYREAAGVPKSNNFLFAEQSFGEYRIKVLSACNIMRKFANACGASNPHSLTGTNLRKHIATICIHLDLSEIAVNDLSSFLGHDPKIHRNFYRQPQVEREILQISPLLEAAQGKEESDDGSETEANVKSRDKSESEYDGKQDDNKQHKEVRSQKEKESDNESDDPKTSKSFPCYAESENESMPRDDVHERTGDESTDESSDSTDMSTPSNDA
;
A
#
# COMPACT_ATOMS: atom_id res chain seq x y z
N MET A 1 -3.28 -5.55 13.42
CA MET A 1 -4.33 -6.25 12.66
C MET A 1 -5.59 -6.52 13.50
N ILE A 2 -5.53 -7.35 14.55
CA ILE A 2 -6.69 -7.83 15.34
C ILE A 2 -7.71 -6.73 15.70
N ARG A 3 -7.27 -5.60 16.30
CA ARG A 3 -8.15 -4.46 16.69
C ARG A 3 -9.04 -3.94 15.55
N ALA A 4 -8.60 -4.01 14.30
CA ALA A 4 -9.40 -3.58 13.14
C ALA A 4 -10.49 -4.60 12.77
N ARG A 5 -10.17 -5.91 12.84
CA ARG A 5 -11.17 -6.98 12.61
C ARG A 5 -12.28 -6.93 13.67
N LEU A 6 -11.91 -6.82 14.93
CA LEU A 6 -12.85 -6.69 16.05
C LEU A 6 -13.75 -5.46 15.91
N ARG A 7 -13.19 -4.29 15.54
CA ARG A 7 -14.00 -3.08 15.31
C ARG A 7 -14.98 -3.24 14.14
N LEU A 8 -14.57 -3.93 13.07
CA LEU A 8 -15.46 -4.17 11.93
C LEU A 8 -16.61 -5.14 12.30
N ILE A 9 -16.32 -6.24 13.00
CA ILE A 9 -17.35 -7.15 13.50
C ILE A 9 -18.27 -6.46 14.53
N GLY A 10 -17.74 -5.57 15.37
CA GLY A 10 -18.55 -4.73 16.26
C GLY A 10 -19.51 -3.80 15.51
N ARG A 11 -19.06 -3.16 14.42
CA ARG A 11 -19.94 -2.37 13.53
C ARG A 11 -21.02 -3.23 12.86
N PHE A 12 -20.68 -4.45 12.45
CA PHE A 12 -21.65 -5.41 11.90
C PHE A 12 -22.68 -5.86 12.93
N LEU A 13 -22.26 -6.19 14.15
CA LEU A 13 -23.19 -6.57 15.23
C LEU A 13 -24.12 -5.41 15.63
N ALA A 14 -23.63 -4.16 15.59
CA ALA A 14 -24.49 -2.98 15.80
C ALA A 14 -25.51 -2.79 14.67
N ALA A 15 -25.10 -2.97 13.41
CA ALA A 15 -25.98 -2.88 12.24
C ALA A 15 -27.06 -3.97 12.23
N ILE A 16 -26.69 -5.24 12.45
CA ILE A 16 -27.68 -6.33 12.41
C ILE A 16 -28.69 -6.23 13.56
N LYS A 17 -28.31 -5.70 14.73
CA LYS A 17 -29.23 -5.40 15.83
C LYS A 17 -30.25 -4.30 15.50
N HIS A 18 -29.86 -3.32 14.69
CA HIS A 18 -30.77 -2.27 14.22
C HIS A 18 -31.75 -2.82 13.15
N ILE A 19 -31.30 -3.77 12.32
CA ILE A 19 -32.13 -4.41 11.28
C ILE A 19 -33.07 -5.45 11.89
N ASN A 20 -32.58 -6.23 12.86
CA ASN A 20 -33.31 -7.31 13.52
C ASN A 20 -32.97 -7.35 15.02
N PRO A 21 -33.77 -6.70 15.89
CA PRO A 21 -33.54 -6.65 17.33
C PRO A 21 -33.58 -8.02 18.03
N ALA A 22 -34.11 -9.07 17.40
CA ALA A 22 -34.13 -10.43 17.95
C ALA A 22 -32.76 -11.15 17.89
N ILE A 23 -31.70 -10.47 17.46
CA ILE A 23 -30.33 -10.99 17.37
C ILE A 23 -29.46 -10.35 18.50
N PRO A 24 -29.46 -10.91 19.72
CA PRO A 24 -28.79 -10.30 20.88
C PRO A 24 -27.26 -10.39 20.83
N ASP A 25 -26.70 -11.31 20.05
CA ASP A 25 -25.27 -11.62 19.99
C ASP A 25 -24.85 -12.12 18.61
N LEU A 26 -23.55 -12.41 18.46
CA LEU A 26 -22.95 -12.83 17.19
C LEU A 26 -23.19 -14.31 16.84
N ALA A 27 -23.47 -15.19 17.81
CA ALA A 27 -23.77 -16.61 17.56
C ALA A 27 -25.22 -16.79 17.06
N SER A 28 -26.12 -15.91 17.53
CA SER A 28 -27.51 -15.77 17.09
C SER A 28 -27.63 -15.36 15.62
N VAL A 29 -26.58 -14.82 14.99
CA VAL A 29 -26.53 -14.55 13.54
C VAL A 29 -26.55 -15.85 12.72
N TYR A 30 -25.94 -16.94 13.21
CA TYR A 30 -25.72 -18.18 12.47
C TYR A 30 -26.94 -19.13 12.43
N THR A 31 -28.14 -18.59 12.59
CA THR A 31 -29.41 -19.29 12.35
C THR A 31 -29.90 -18.94 10.94
N PRO A 32 -30.29 -19.92 10.09
CA PRO A 32 -30.56 -19.66 8.67
C PRO A 32 -31.61 -18.58 8.36
N THR A 33 -32.61 -18.40 9.22
CA THR A 33 -33.65 -17.35 9.10
C THR A 33 -33.09 -15.93 9.21
N ASN A 34 -31.89 -15.77 9.78
CA ASN A 34 -31.24 -14.49 10.02
C ASN A 34 -30.24 -14.13 8.91
N TYR A 35 -30.14 -14.96 7.86
CA TYR A 35 -29.17 -14.78 6.78
C TYR A 35 -29.42 -13.49 5.98
N ASP A 36 -30.66 -13.20 5.59
CA ASP A 36 -30.99 -11.95 4.86
C ASP A 36 -30.68 -10.71 5.69
N SER A 37 -31.04 -10.71 6.99
CA SER A 37 -30.66 -9.65 7.93
C SER A 37 -29.13 -9.48 8.00
N SER A 38 -28.35 -10.56 7.88
CA SER A 38 -26.89 -10.50 7.84
C SER A 38 -26.36 -9.89 6.55
N ILE A 39 -27.00 -10.16 5.40
CA ILE A 39 -26.66 -9.56 4.11
C ILE A 39 -26.97 -8.06 4.11
N ASP A 40 -28.11 -7.65 4.67
CA ASP A 40 -28.46 -6.23 4.79
C ASP A 40 -27.58 -5.48 5.80
N ALA A 41 -27.15 -6.13 6.89
CA ALA A 41 -26.14 -5.57 7.79
C ALA A 41 -24.77 -5.38 7.09
N VAL A 42 -24.37 -6.30 6.20
CA VAL A 42 -23.17 -6.13 5.36
C VAL A 42 -23.34 -4.96 4.39
N ARG A 43 -24.50 -4.84 3.72
CA ARG A 43 -24.85 -3.72 2.83
C ARG A 43 -24.78 -2.37 3.57
N GLN A 44 -25.39 -2.28 4.75
CA GLN A 44 -25.41 -1.06 5.57
C GLN A 44 -23.99 -0.67 6.03
N VAL A 45 -23.20 -1.60 6.57
CA VAL A 45 -21.85 -1.30 7.10
C VAL A 45 -20.86 -0.94 6.00
N ALA A 46 -20.99 -1.54 4.81
CA ALA A 46 -20.15 -1.26 3.65
C ALA A 46 -20.63 -0.06 2.80
N GLN A 47 -21.77 0.55 3.16
CA GLN A 47 -22.45 1.63 2.45
C GLN A 47 -22.73 1.23 0.98
N TYR A 48 -23.62 0.26 0.81
CA TYR A 48 -24.19 -0.12 -0.49
C TYR A 48 -25.24 0.89 -0.94
N ASP A 49 -25.11 1.38 -2.16
CA ASP A 49 -26.10 2.20 -2.85
C ASP A 49 -26.99 1.30 -3.73
N THR A 50 -28.29 1.28 -3.46
CA THR A 50 -29.28 0.48 -4.18
C THR A 50 -29.63 1.03 -5.56
N ILE A 51 -29.38 2.32 -5.82
CA ILE A 51 -29.60 2.97 -7.11
C ILE A 51 -28.42 2.65 -8.02
N THR A 52 -27.20 3.03 -7.64
CA THR A 52 -26.01 2.80 -8.48
C THR A 52 -25.48 1.37 -8.43
N ASN A 53 -25.98 0.54 -7.51
CA ASN A 53 -25.55 -0.85 -7.25
C ASN A 53 -24.08 -0.99 -6.80
N ILE A 54 -23.49 0.10 -6.28
CA ILE A 54 -22.07 0.21 -5.89
C ILE A 54 -21.94 0.21 -4.35
N PHE A 55 -20.89 -0.43 -3.83
CA PHE A 55 -20.46 -0.18 -2.45
C PHE A 55 -19.52 1.03 -2.41
N ARG A 56 -19.74 1.97 -1.50
CA ARG A 56 -18.76 3.05 -1.20
C ARG A 56 -17.51 2.49 -0.49
N THR A 57 -17.62 1.36 0.21
CA THR A 57 -16.48 0.68 0.84
C THR A 57 -16.46 -0.84 0.54
N PRO A 58 -16.20 -1.26 -0.71
CA PRO A 58 -16.34 -2.67 -1.12
C PRO A 58 -15.39 -3.62 -0.38
N THR A 59 -14.20 -3.13 -0.02
CA THR A 59 -13.23 -3.87 0.80
C THR A 59 -13.77 -4.18 2.21
N VAL A 60 -14.73 -3.40 2.72
CA VAL A 60 -15.41 -3.68 4.00
C VAL A 60 -16.36 -4.87 3.84
N ALA A 61 -17.16 -4.92 2.78
CA ALA A 61 -18.04 -6.05 2.49
C ALA A 61 -17.27 -7.35 2.27
N ALA A 62 -16.16 -7.32 1.50
CA ALA A 62 -15.28 -8.48 1.32
C ALA A 62 -14.69 -9.01 2.63
N ASN A 63 -14.21 -8.10 3.50
CA ASN A 63 -13.69 -8.48 4.81
C ASN A 63 -14.78 -9.06 5.71
N LEU A 64 -16.00 -8.50 5.70
CA LEU A 64 -17.13 -9.05 6.46
C LEU A 64 -17.47 -10.47 6.01
N GLY A 65 -17.59 -10.74 4.70
CA GLY A 65 -17.82 -12.08 4.18
C GLY A 65 -16.75 -13.08 4.63
N THR A 66 -15.47 -12.66 4.57
CA THR A 66 -14.33 -13.44 5.03
C THR A 66 -14.37 -13.74 6.53
N TYR A 67 -14.69 -12.74 7.36
CA TYR A 67 -14.68 -12.89 8.81
C TYR A 67 -15.93 -13.64 9.31
N LEU A 68 -17.08 -13.49 8.66
CA LEU A 68 -18.28 -14.29 8.93
C LEU A 68 -18.03 -15.78 8.67
N THR A 69 -17.29 -16.14 7.62
CA THR A 69 -16.86 -17.53 7.40
C THR A 69 -15.98 -18.01 8.56
N GLN A 70 -14.92 -17.27 8.91
CA GLN A 70 -13.99 -17.64 9.99
C GLN A 70 -14.66 -17.76 11.36
N ILE A 71 -15.63 -16.90 11.67
CA ILE A 71 -16.38 -16.92 12.94
C ILE A 71 -17.39 -18.08 12.95
N GLY A 72 -17.98 -18.43 11.81
CA GLY A 72 -18.82 -19.63 11.67
C GLY A 72 -18.03 -20.92 11.84
N GLU A 73 -16.81 -20.99 11.31
CA GLU A 73 -15.88 -22.10 11.53
C GLU A 73 -15.51 -22.26 13.02
N ILE A 74 -15.18 -21.16 13.70
CA ILE A 74 -14.92 -21.15 15.15
C ILE A 74 -16.16 -21.61 15.94
N LEU A 75 -17.36 -21.12 15.57
CA LEU A 75 -18.60 -21.49 16.24
C LEU A 75 -18.95 -22.98 16.03
N MET A 76 -18.73 -23.55 14.85
CA MET A 76 -18.90 -24.99 14.63
C MET A 76 -17.98 -25.83 15.54
N VAL A 77 -16.70 -25.44 15.65
CA VAL A 77 -15.74 -26.11 16.55
C VAL A 77 -16.18 -26.00 18.02
N GLU A 78 -16.73 -24.85 18.42
CA GLU A 78 -17.20 -24.64 19.78
C GLU A 78 -18.50 -25.42 20.10
N CYS A 79 -19.43 -25.56 19.14
CA CYS A 79 -20.59 -26.43 19.30
C CYS A 79 -20.17 -27.91 19.45
N ILE A 80 -19.22 -28.38 18.63
CA ILE A 80 -18.69 -29.76 18.70
C ILE A 80 -18.06 -30.05 20.07
N LYS A 81 -17.30 -29.12 20.65
CA LYS A 81 -16.72 -29.27 21.99
C LYS A 81 -17.73 -29.29 23.13
N ARG A 82 -18.96 -28.81 22.89
CA ARG A 82 -20.04 -28.68 23.87
C ARG A 82 -21.17 -29.69 23.65
N ASP A 83 -21.03 -30.57 22.66
CA ASP A 83 -22.04 -31.53 22.22
C ASP A 83 -23.38 -30.88 21.79
N ASP A 84 -23.35 -29.60 21.36
CA ASP A 84 -24.53 -28.88 20.88
C ASP A 84 -24.79 -29.15 19.39
N ASP A 85 -25.29 -30.36 19.13
CA ASP A 85 -25.61 -30.85 17.79
C ASP A 85 -26.77 -30.06 17.15
N SER A 86 -27.64 -29.45 17.97
CA SER A 86 -28.76 -28.60 17.53
C SER A 86 -28.24 -27.31 16.90
N LYS A 87 -27.42 -26.54 17.63
CA LYS A 87 -26.83 -25.31 17.10
C LYS A 87 -25.83 -25.61 15.98
N LEU A 88 -25.07 -26.70 16.08
CA LEU A 88 -24.18 -27.15 15.02
C LEU A 88 -24.92 -27.37 13.68
N LYS A 89 -26.15 -27.91 13.74
CA LYS A 89 -27.03 -28.10 12.57
C LYS A 89 -27.55 -26.78 11.99
N GLU A 90 -27.79 -25.76 12.81
CA GLU A 90 -28.11 -24.41 12.34
C GLU A 90 -26.92 -23.75 11.63
N VAL A 91 -25.75 -23.74 12.28
CA VAL A 91 -24.53 -23.11 11.76
C VAL A 91 -24.10 -23.75 10.44
N LYS A 92 -24.15 -25.10 10.34
CA LYS A 92 -23.91 -25.84 9.10
C LYS A 92 -24.86 -25.43 7.96
N LYS A 93 -26.15 -25.18 8.25
CA LYS A 93 -27.12 -24.68 7.27
C LYS A 93 -26.80 -23.24 6.84
N PHE A 94 -26.58 -22.32 7.78
CA PHE A 94 -26.22 -20.93 7.49
C PHE A 94 -24.96 -20.84 6.63
N MET A 95 -23.91 -21.59 6.99
CA MET A 95 -22.65 -21.64 6.25
C MET A 95 -22.80 -22.21 4.83
N LYS A 96 -23.77 -23.11 4.60
CA LYS A 96 -24.09 -23.61 3.24
C LYS A 96 -24.72 -22.52 2.37
N VAL A 97 -25.64 -21.72 2.91
CA VAL A 97 -26.26 -20.58 2.21
C VAL A 97 -25.20 -19.50 1.92
N HIS A 98 -24.46 -19.08 2.95
CA HIS A 98 -23.37 -18.09 2.87
C HIS A 98 -22.33 -18.43 1.79
N LYS A 99 -21.92 -19.70 1.70
CA LYS A 99 -20.95 -20.17 0.69
C LYS A 99 -21.43 -20.01 -0.75
N VAL A 100 -22.74 -20.05 -1.00
CA VAL A 100 -23.34 -19.93 -2.34
C VAL A 100 -23.71 -18.47 -2.63
N GLU A 101 -24.54 -17.87 -1.79
CA GLU A 101 -25.21 -16.61 -2.10
C GLU A 101 -24.32 -15.39 -1.88
N PHE A 102 -23.43 -15.38 -0.87
CA PHE A 102 -22.53 -14.25 -0.63
C PHE A 102 -21.61 -13.99 -1.84
N GLY A 103 -21.24 -15.05 -2.56
CA GLY A 103 -20.49 -14.97 -3.82
C GLY A 103 -21.23 -14.19 -4.92
N VAL A 104 -22.52 -14.46 -5.08
CA VAL A 104 -23.38 -13.87 -6.11
C VAL A 104 -23.84 -12.46 -5.73
N VAL A 105 -24.35 -12.30 -4.51
CA VAL A 105 -25.02 -11.08 -4.03
C VAL A 105 -24.02 -9.99 -3.64
N ILE A 106 -22.92 -10.35 -2.98
CA ILE A 106 -21.95 -9.39 -2.44
C ILE A 106 -20.65 -9.37 -3.25
N ASN A 107 -19.97 -10.51 -3.40
CA ASN A 107 -18.61 -10.51 -3.98
C ASN A 107 -18.55 -10.04 -5.43
N LYS A 108 -19.56 -10.35 -6.26
CA LYS A 108 -19.69 -9.78 -7.62
C LYS A 108 -19.73 -8.25 -7.59
N ARG A 109 -20.67 -7.67 -6.82
CA ARG A 109 -20.82 -6.21 -6.68
C ARG A 109 -19.60 -5.54 -6.06
N VAL A 110 -18.90 -6.22 -5.14
CA VAL A 110 -17.60 -5.79 -4.58
C VAL A 110 -16.55 -5.66 -5.68
N MET A 111 -16.39 -6.65 -6.55
CA MET A 111 -15.39 -6.63 -7.63
C MET A 111 -15.71 -5.54 -8.67
N GLU A 112 -16.99 -5.38 -9.04
CA GLU A 112 -17.48 -4.31 -9.93
C GLU A 112 -17.17 -2.92 -9.33
N SER A 113 -17.51 -2.70 -8.05
CA SER A 113 -17.24 -1.47 -7.30
C SER A 113 -15.73 -1.18 -7.21
N GLN A 114 -14.91 -2.18 -6.89
CA GLN A 114 -13.45 -2.03 -6.82
C GLN A 114 -12.86 -1.67 -8.18
N ALA A 115 -13.29 -2.33 -9.27
CA ALA A 115 -12.81 -2.03 -10.61
C ALA A 115 -13.14 -0.58 -11.02
N GLN A 116 -14.34 -0.10 -10.71
CA GLN A 116 -14.75 1.28 -10.98
C GLN A 116 -13.96 2.30 -10.13
N MET A 117 -13.75 2.02 -8.85
CA MET A 117 -12.92 2.87 -7.99
C MET A 117 -11.47 2.97 -8.48
N GLN A 118 -10.87 1.87 -8.94
CA GLN A 118 -9.51 1.91 -9.48
C GLN A 118 -9.44 2.66 -10.82
N ARG A 119 -10.43 2.51 -11.71
CA ARG A 119 -10.51 3.33 -12.94
C ARG A 119 -10.54 4.83 -12.65
N HIS A 120 -11.17 5.25 -11.55
CA HIS A 120 -11.30 6.65 -11.18
C HIS A 120 -10.22 7.14 -10.18
N LYS A 121 -9.33 6.26 -9.69
CA LYS A 121 -8.31 6.61 -8.67
C LYS A 121 -7.15 7.38 -9.31
N LYS A 122 -7.27 8.72 -9.33
CA LYS A 122 -6.16 9.63 -9.66
C LYS A 122 -5.03 9.46 -8.64
N ILE A 123 -3.89 8.90 -9.07
CA ILE A 123 -2.67 8.78 -8.25
C ILE A 123 -1.79 10.00 -8.53
N ILE A 124 -1.72 10.94 -7.59
CA ILE A 124 -0.81 12.08 -7.68
C ILE A 124 0.59 11.62 -7.25
N LEU A 125 1.53 11.61 -8.20
CA LEU A 125 2.95 11.36 -7.93
C LEU A 125 3.65 12.67 -7.54
N PRO A 126 4.68 12.63 -6.67
CA PRO A 126 5.48 13.79 -6.35
C PRO A 126 6.27 14.28 -7.56
N LEU A 127 6.33 15.60 -7.76
CA LEU A 127 7.13 16.23 -8.80
C LEU A 127 8.64 16.06 -8.50
N THR A 128 9.44 15.85 -9.54
CA THR A 128 10.91 15.72 -9.42
C THR A 128 11.52 16.91 -8.67
N ASP A 129 11.02 18.13 -8.89
CA ASP A 129 11.52 19.33 -8.22
C ASP A 129 11.12 19.44 -6.75
N ASP A 130 9.93 18.96 -6.37
CA ASP A 130 9.56 18.85 -4.95
C ASP A 130 10.40 17.78 -4.22
N ILE A 131 10.82 16.73 -4.93
CA ILE A 131 11.81 15.77 -4.43
C ILE A 131 13.20 16.43 -4.30
N LYS A 132 13.62 17.26 -5.26
CA LYS A 132 14.87 18.04 -5.15
C LYS A 132 14.83 18.95 -3.93
N LYS A 133 13.76 19.75 -3.75
CA LYS A 133 13.55 20.62 -2.58
C LYS A 133 13.66 19.86 -1.26
N LEU A 134 12.96 18.71 -1.13
CA LEU A 134 13.04 17.87 0.06
C LEU A 134 14.45 17.33 0.31
N VAL A 135 15.15 16.86 -0.74
CA VAL A 135 16.53 16.36 -0.61
C VAL A 135 17.49 17.49 -0.20
N THR A 136 17.37 18.68 -0.78
CA THR A 136 18.18 19.85 -0.41
C THR A 136 17.91 20.27 1.04
N TYR A 137 16.64 20.40 1.43
CA TYR A 137 16.24 20.71 2.80
C TYR A 137 16.85 19.72 3.80
N LEU A 138 16.69 18.42 3.55
CA LEU A 138 17.23 17.36 4.42
C LEU A 138 18.76 17.43 4.52
N ASN A 139 19.48 17.60 3.39
CA ASN A 139 20.94 17.67 3.40
C ASN A 139 21.48 18.89 4.17
N VAL A 140 20.85 20.07 4.01
CA VAL A 140 21.28 21.30 4.69
C VAL A 140 21.08 21.19 6.19
N ASN A 141 19.86 20.86 6.64
CA ASN A 141 19.54 20.70 8.06
C ASN A 141 20.36 19.57 8.71
N LEU A 142 20.63 18.48 7.98
CA LEU A 142 21.42 17.36 8.49
C LEU A 142 22.89 17.76 8.72
N ASN A 143 23.51 18.52 7.82
CA ASN A 143 24.86 19.04 8.04
C ASN A 143 24.90 19.93 9.31
N GLU A 144 23.98 20.89 9.40
CA GLU A 144 23.92 21.84 10.51
C GLU A 144 23.78 21.12 11.87
N LYS A 145 22.84 20.17 11.98
CA LYS A 145 22.60 19.43 13.22
C LYS A 145 23.69 18.41 13.54
N LEU A 146 24.37 17.86 12.52
CA LEU A 146 25.53 17.00 12.70
C LEU A 146 26.72 17.79 13.28
N GLU A 147 26.98 18.99 12.75
CA GLU A 147 28.04 19.89 13.23
C GLU A 147 27.76 20.41 14.65
N GLN A 148 26.52 20.87 14.91
CA GLN A 148 26.12 21.33 16.26
C GLN A 148 26.24 20.21 17.31
N LEU A 149 25.71 19.02 17.04
CA LEU A 149 25.76 17.89 17.97
C LEU A 149 27.18 17.30 18.15
N SER A 150 28.05 17.47 17.15
CA SER A 150 29.46 17.08 17.26
C SER A 150 30.23 18.01 18.21
N ASN A 151 29.90 19.30 18.23
CA ASN A 151 30.51 20.30 19.11
C ASN A 151 30.00 20.21 20.56
N ALA A 152 28.69 20.05 20.76
CA ALA A 152 28.09 19.96 22.10
C ALA A 152 26.88 19.02 22.11
N TYR A 153 26.71 18.27 23.20
CA TYR A 153 25.52 17.42 23.34
C TYR A 153 24.27 18.26 23.64
N SER A 154 23.22 18.05 22.84
CA SER A 154 21.89 18.63 23.00
C SER A 154 20.85 17.57 22.65
N TYR A 155 19.82 17.41 23.49
CA TYR A 155 18.73 16.45 23.23
C TYR A 155 17.91 16.84 22.00
N GLU A 156 17.67 18.14 21.81
CA GLU A 156 16.88 18.63 20.67
C GLU A 156 17.62 18.40 19.34
N ASP A 157 18.94 18.60 19.33
CA ASP A 157 19.76 18.40 18.13
C ASP A 157 20.01 16.90 17.85
N TRP A 158 20.13 16.08 18.89
CA TRP A 158 20.12 14.62 18.76
C TRP A 158 18.81 14.12 18.15
N LEU A 159 17.67 14.61 18.65
CA LEU A 159 16.35 14.25 18.14
C LEU A 159 16.12 14.79 16.72
N ALA A 160 16.59 16.00 16.41
CA ALA A 160 16.51 16.58 15.07
C ALA A 160 17.36 15.78 14.07
N LEU A 161 18.62 15.46 14.42
CA LEU A 161 19.50 14.62 13.61
C LEU A 161 18.87 13.25 13.37
N ALA A 162 18.34 12.57 14.41
CA ALA A 162 17.66 11.29 14.28
C ALA A 162 16.48 11.34 13.27
N GLN A 163 15.69 12.41 13.31
CA GLN A 163 14.60 12.64 12.35
C GLN A 163 15.13 12.86 10.93
N LEU A 164 16.15 13.71 10.76
CA LEU A 164 16.74 14.06 9.46
C LEU A 164 17.45 12.88 8.79
N THR A 165 18.21 12.09 9.56
CA THR A 165 18.88 10.87 9.10
C THR A 165 17.85 9.81 8.69
N MET A 166 16.82 9.56 9.51
CA MET A 166 15.71 8.66 9.17
C MET A 166 15.02 9.08 7.86
N ALA A 167 14.66 10.36 7.73
CA ALA A 167 14.02 10.87 6.52
C ALA A 167 14.92 10.73 5.28
N SER A 168 16.20 11.05 5.41
CA SER A 168 17.19 10.90 4.33
C SER A 168 17.33 9.45 3.87
N ILE A 169 17.31 8.48 4.80
CA ILE A 169 17.34 7.05 4.49
C ILE A 169 16.07 6.62 3.73
N VAL A 170 14.88 7.03 4.19
CA VAL A 170 13.59 6.75 3.51
C VAL A 170 13.56 7.37 2.10
N VAL A 171 13.97 8.63 1.98
CA VAL A 171 13.97 9.36 0.70
C VAL A 171 14.97 8.75 -0.27
N TYR A 172 16.20 8.43 0.14
CA TYR A 172 17.20 7.87 -0.76
C TYR A 172 16.89 6.43 -1.17
N ASN A 173 16.65 5.54 -0.21
CA ASN A 173 16.45 4.11 -0.46
C ASN A 173 15.04 3.75 -0.96
N ARG A 174 14.09 4.69 -0.91
CA ARG A 174 12.66 4.47 -1.21
C ARG A 174 12.04 3.31 -0.40
N ARG A 175 12.64 2.95 0.75
CA ARG A 175 12.19 1.92 1.70
C ARG A 175 10.85 2.28 2.33
N ARG A 176 10.10 1.30 2.87
CA ARG A 176 8.87 1.62 3.61
C ARG A 176 9.23 2.37 4.89
N THR A 177 8.41 3.34 5.27
CA THR A 177 8.56 4.06 6.53
C THR A 177 8.59 3.09 7.73
N GLY A 178 7.73 2.06 7.72
CA GLY A 178 7.75 1.00 8.71
C GLY A 178 8.92 0.01 8.62
N GLU A 179 9.66 -0.06 7.51
CA GLU A 179 10.93 -0.82 7.44
C GLU A 179 12.02 0.00 8.15
N ILE A 180 12.14 1.30 7.86
CA ILE A 180 13.18 2.18 8.45
C ILE A 180 12.92 2.51 9.93
N SER A 181 11.66 2.66 10.37
CA SER A 181 11.36 2.82 11.80
C SER A 181 11.79 1.61 12.63
N ASN A 182 11.67 0.39 12.11
CA ASN A 182 11.90 -0.83 12.89
C ASN A 182 13.31 -1.42 12.75
N ILE A 183 14.30 -0.64 12.30
CA ILE A 183 15.71 -1.05 12.23
C ILE A 183 16.25 -1.27 13.65
N LEU A 184 16.94 -2.37 13.89
CA LEU A 184 17.63 -2.64 15.15
C LEU A 184 19.06 -2.09 15.15
N VAL A 185 19.66 -1.89 16.33
CA VAL A 185 21.10 -1.57 16.41
C VAL A 185 21.93 -2.76 15.92
N ASP A 186 21.51 -3.99 16.22
CA ASP A 186 22.17 -5.22 15.74
C ASP A 186 22.13 -5.39 14.21
N ASP A 187 21.14 -4.79 13.52
CA ASP A 187 21.05 -4.80 12.05
C ASP A 187 22.10 -3.87 11.41
N TYR A 188 22.65 -2.89 12.15
CA TYR A 188 23.57 -1.86 11.65
C TYR A 188 25.01 -2.38 11.52
N GLN A 189 25.19 -3.37 10.63
CA GLN A 189 26.47 -3.94 10.27
C GLN A 189 26.84 -3.47 8.86
N LEU A 190 27.87 -2.62 8.76
CA LEU A 190 28.26 -1.97 7.50
C LEU A 190 29.14 -2.88 6.64
N GLU A 191 28.68 -3.11 5.40
CA GLU A 191 29.40 -3.74 4.32
C GLU A 191 29.73 -2.70 3.23
N SER A 192 31.02 -2.48 2.97
CA SER A 192 31.55 -1.61 1.91
C SER A 192 32.23 -2.44 0.82
N ILE A 193 32.47 -1.83 -0.35
CA ILE A 193 33.37 -2.40 -1.38
C ILE A 193 34.51 -1.40 -1.57
N ASP A 194 35.64 -1.65 -0.92
CA ASP A 194 36.81 -0.77 -0.96
C ASP A 194 38.13 -1.55 -0.96
N ASP A 195 39.26 -0.82 -0.96
CA ASP A 195 40.62 -1.35 -1.00
C ASP A 195 41.00 -2.21 0.23
N THR A 196 40.21 -2.18 1.30
CA THR A 196 40.42 -2.92 2.55
C THR A 196 39.44 -4.08 2.71
N SER A 197 38.15 -3.87 2.41
CA SER A 197 37.09 -4.88 2.63
C SER A 197 37.05 -5.95 1.53
N ASN A 198 37.24 -5.55 0.27
CA ASN A 198 37.00 -6.41 -0.89
C ASN A 198 37.91 -6.01 -2.07
N LYS A 199 39.22 -5.93 -1.76
CA LYS A 199 40.28 -5.43 -2.64
C LYS A 199 40.31 -6.09 -4.03
N GLU A 200 40.04 -7.39 -4.12
CA GLU A 200 40.04 -8.12 -5.40
C GLU A 200 38.83 -7.77 -6.28
N THR A 201 37.66 -7.51 -5.68
CA THR A 201 36.50 -7.00 -6.42
C THR A 201 36.76 -5.55 -6.82
N PHE A 202 37.22 -4.72 -5.88
CA PHE A 202 37.45 -3.29 -6.09
C PHE A 202 38.49 -3.00 -7.19
N SER A 203 39.57 -3.78 -7.28
CA SER A 203 40.58 -3.61 -8.34
C SER A 203 40.07 -3.95 -9.74
N LYS A 204 39.05 -4.80 -9.86
CA LYS A 204 38.39 -5.16 -11.13
C LYS A 204 37.29 -4.18 -11.55
N LEU A 205 36.90 -3.23 -10.70
CA LEU A 205 35.89 -2.22 -11.00
C LEU A 205 36.45 -1.11 -11.92
N THR A 206 35.60 -0.59 -12.81
CA THR A 206 35.93 0.63 -13.58
C THR A 206 36.08 1.84 -12.65
N PRO A 207 36.83 2.90 -13.03
CA PRO A 207 37.00 4.10 -12.18
C PRO A 207 35.67 4.75 -11.75
N ARG A 208 34.63 4.68 -12.59
CA ARG A 208 33.27 5.12 -12.25
C ARG A 208 32.64 4.23 -11.18
N ALA A 209 32.76 2.91 -11.29
CA ALA A 209 32.25 1.97 -10.30
C ALA A 209 33.02 2.06 -8.97
N GLN A 210 34.35 2.22 -9.01
CA GLN A 210 35.18 2.49 -7.83
C GLN A 210 34.74 3.76 -7.08
N LYS A 211 34.44 4.86 -7.80
CA LYS A 211 33.91 6.09 -7.20
C LYS A 211 32.53 5.88 -6.56
N ILE A 212 31.66 5.08 -7.18
CA ILE A 212 30.34 4.73 -6.60
C ILE A 212 30.52 3.87 -5.34
N ALA A 213 31.39 2.87 -5.38
CA ALA A 213 31.66 1.97 -4.26
C ALA A 213 32.21 2.73 -3.03
N LYS A 214 33.13 3.68 -3.25
CA LYS A 214 33.61 4.62 -2.21
C LYS A 214 32.59 5.68 -1.78
N THR A 215 31.42 5.76 -2.42
CA THR A 215 30.33 6.68 -2.04
C THR A 215 29.24 6.00 -1.22
N TYR A 216 29.13 4.67 -1.24
CA TYR A 216 28.02 3.93 -0.63
C TYR A 216 28.45 2.67 0.12
N SER A 217 28.23 2.67 1.43
CA SER A 217 28.18 1.45 2.25
C SER A 217 26.75 0.93 2.32
N ARG A 218 26.56 -0.36 2.64
CA ARG A 218 25.24 -0.95 2.88
C ARG A 218 25.17 -1.70 4.21
N PHE A 219 23.98 -1.82 4.78
CA PHE A 219 23.67 -2.78 5.84
C PHE A 219 22.39 -3.54 5.49
N LEU A 220 22.04 -4.58 6.27
CA LEU A 220 20.93 -5.48 5.97
C LEU A 220 19.86 -5.42 7.06
N ILE A 221 18.58 -5.25 6.68
CA ILE A 221 17.47 -5.10 7.62
C ILE A 221 16.34 -6.10 7.34
N ARG A 222 15.47 -6.29 8.34
CA ARG A 222 14.31 -7.20 8.27
C ARG A 222 13.11 -6.58 7.52
N GLY A 223 12.86 -7.03 6.30
CA GLY A 223 11.68 -6.69 5.50
C GLY A 223 10.43 -7.56 5.76
N LYS A 224 9.33 -7.26 5.04
CA LYS A 224 8.05 -7.99 5.14
C LYS A 224 8.25 -9.49 4.84
N LYS A 225 7.55 -10.36 5.59
CA LYS A 225 7.70 -11.83 5.55
C LYS A 225 9.13 -12.32 5.84
N ASN A 226 9.86 -11.62 6.73
CA ASN A 226 11.21 -12.00 7.17
C ASN A 226 12.26 -12.04 6.04
N ARG A 227 12.02 -11.32 4.94
CA ARG A 227 12.98 -11.17 3.84
C ARG A 227 14.05 -10.15 4.23
N THR A 228 15.32 -10.52 4.16
CA THR A 228 16.44 -9.57 4.31
C THR A 228 16.45 -8.58 3.15
N VAL A 229 16.60 -7.28 3.44
CA VAL A 229 16.66 -6.22 2.41
C VAL A 229 17.76 -5.20 2.72
N PRO A 230 18.53 -4.72 1.73
CA PRO A 230 19.66 -3.81 1.97
C PRO A 230 19.24 -2.36 2.21
N VAL A 231 20.05 -1.60 2.94
CA VAL A 231 19.93 -0.13 3.06
C VAL A 231 21.27 0.49 2.71
N LEU A 232 21.29 1.35 1.69
CA LEU A 232 22.46 2.11 1.26
C LEU A 232 22.58 3.41 2.06
N LEU A 233 23.80 3.73 2.50
CA LEU A 233 24.16 4.94 3.20
C LEU A 233 25.31 5.67 2.50
N LYS A 234 25.30 7.00 2.58
CA LYS A 234 26.45 7.85 2.25
C LYS A 234 27.28 8.10 3.53
N PRO A 235 28.57 8.48 3.44
CA PRO A 235 29.41 8.74 4.61
C PRO A 235 28.78 9.63 5.69
N LYS A 236 28.17 10.78 5.32
CA LYS A 236 27.48 11.66 6.28
C LYS A 236 26.30 11.01 7.02
N LEU A 237 25.65 10.00 6.43
CA LEU A 237 24.58 9.24 7.10
C LEU A 237 25.12 8.16 8.03
N VAL A 238 26.28 7.57 7.72
CA VAL A 238 27.03 6.69 8.64
C VAL A 238 27.46 7.50 9.86
N GLU A 239 28.19 8.60 9.62
CA GLU A 239 28.63 9.57 10.63
C GLU A 239 27.47 10.06 11.53
N SER A 240 26.30 10.35 10.94
CA SER A 240 25.09 10.69 11.70
C SER A 240 24.62 9.55 12.61
N ILE A 241 24.55 8.32 12.11
CA ILE A 241 24.10 7.15 12.89
C ILE A 241 25.10 6.85 14.02
N ASP A 242 26.39 6.91 13.73
CA ASP A 242 27.46 6.66 14.71
C ASP A 242 27.41 7.70 15.85
N LEU A 243 27.16 8.99 15.52
CA LEU A 243 26.97 10.06 16.51
C LEU A 243 25.67 9.89 17.33
N LEU A 244 24.59 9.42 16.70
CA LEU A 244 23.33 9.11 17.40
C LEU A 244 23.50 7.93 18.36
N LEU A 245 24.27 6.90 17.98
CA LEU A 245 24.62 5.77 18.83
C LEU A 245 25.54 6.19 19.99
N LYS A 246 26.56 7.02 19.74
CA LYS A 246 27.46 7.58 20.77
C LYS A 246 26.69 8.27 21.90
N TYR A 247 25.69 9.09 21.56
CA TYR A 247 24.90 9.85 22.54
C TYR A 247 23.59 9.16 22.98
N ARG A 248 23.39 7.88 22.63
CA ARG A 248 22.16 7.13 22.91
C ARG A 248 21.78 7.08 24.40
N GLU A 249 22.77 6.87 25.28
CA GLU A 249 22.52 6.83 26.73
C GLU A 249 22.23 8.23 27.29
N ALA A 250 22.92 9.26 26.80
CA ALA A 250 22.68 10.66 27.18
C ALA A 250 21.26 11.14 26.76
N ALA A 251 20.73 10.63 25.65
CA ALA A 251 19.37 10.88 25.21
C ALA A 251 18.27 10.16 26.03
N GLY A 252 18.64 9.42 27.08
CA GLY A 252 17.69 8.72 27.95
C GLY A 252 16.95 7.57 27.24
N VAL A 253 17.58 6.93 26.26
CA VAL A 253 17.05 5.73 25.61
C VAL A 253 17.31 4.51 26.51
N PRO A 254 16.28 3.77 26.96
CA PRO A 254 16.47 2.58 27.81
C PRO A 254 17.26 1.48 27.10
N LYS A 255 18.13 0.75 27.82
CA LYS A 255 18.94 -0.35 27.25
C LYS A 255 18.11 -1.53 26.74
N SER A 256 16.85 -1.66 27.18
CA SER A 256 15.86 -2.61 26.66
C SER A 256 15.31 -2.22 25.28
N ASN A 257 15.53 -0.99 24.82
CA ASN A 257 15.11 -0.50 23.51
C ASN A 257 16.25 -0.70 22.50
N ASN A 258 16.14 -1.72 21.65
CA ASN A 258 17.14 -2.05 20.62
C ASN A 258 16.86 -1.39 19.25
N PHE A 259 15.91 -0.48 19.12
CA PHE A 259 15.64 0.20 17.84
C PHE A 259 16.67 1.30 17.56
N LEU A 260 17.25 1.33 16.37
CA LEU A 260 18.25 2.33 15.97
C LEU A 260 17.72 3.75 16.22
N PHE A 261 16.54 4.02 15.68
CA PHE A 261 15.79 5.28 15.87
C PHE A 261 14.79 5.20 17.04
N ALA A 262 15.29 4.83 18.21
CA ALA A 262 14.57 4.90 19.47
C ALA A 262 14.17 6.35 19.85
N GLU A 263 13.13 6.49 20.67
CA GLU A 263 12.75 7.75 21.32
C GLU A 263 12.87 7.60 22.84
N GLN A 264 13.17 8.69 23.54
CA GLN A 264 13.22 8.74 25.01
C GLN A 264 11.90 8.24 25.62
N SER A 265 11.98 7.39 26.65
CA SER A 265 10.80 6.82 27.29
C SER A 265 10.94 6.69 28.80
N PHE A 266 9.95 7.24 29.51
CA PHE A 266 9.82 7.16 30.95
C PHE A 266 9.17 5.83 31.34
N GLY A 267 10.00 4.80 31.55
CA GLY A 267 9.61 3.47 32.02
C GLY A 267 9.88 2.34 31.03
N GLU A 268 10.42 1.23 31.54
CA GLU A 268 10.95 0.09 30.77
C GLU A 268 9.91 -0.58 29.86
N TYR A 269 8.64 -0.60 30.27
CA TYR A 269 7.55 -1.30 29.59
C TYR A 269 7.01 -0.59 28.34
N ARG A 270 7.51 0.62 28.01
CA ARG A 270 7.05 1.40 26.84
C ARG A 270 8.21 1.68 25.90
N ILE A 271 8.59 0.68 25.11
CA ILE A 271 9.51 0.85 23.97
C ILE A 271 8.88 1.86 22.99
N LYS A 272 9.56 2.99 22.78
CA LYS A 272 9.17 4.02 21.81
C LYS A 272 10.18 4.10 20.66
N VAL A 273 9.67 4.44 19.49
CA VAL A 273 10.39 4.44 18.21
C VAL A 273 9.89 5.59 17.36
N LEU A 274 10.80 6.29 16.68
CA LEU A 274 10.46 7.41 15.82
C LEU A 274 9.61 6.99 14.60
N SER A 275 8.48 7.68 14.40
CA SER A 275 7.56 7.41 13.28
C SER A 275 8.05 8.07 12.00
N ALA A 276 8.68 7.30 11.12
CA ALA A 276 9.14 7.74 9.80
C ALA A 276 7.99 8.33 8.95
N CYS A 277 6.75 7.89 9.16
CA CYS A 277 5.58 8.43 8.46
C CYS A 277 5.26 9.88 8.91
N ASN A 278 5.36 10.15 10.20
CA ASN A 278 5.11 11.49 10.75
C ASN A 278 6.26 12.44 10.39
N ILE A 279 7.49 11.95 10.47
CA ILE A 279 8.72 12.71 10.15
C ILE A 279 8.78 13.08 8.67
N MET A 280 8.45 12.15 7.76
CA MET A 280 8.29 12.47 6.34
C MET A 280 7.25 13.57 6.09
N ARG A 281 6.12 13.55 6.80
CA ARG A 281 5.09 14.60 6.69
C ARG A 281 5.58 15.95 7.22
N LYS A 282 6.28 15.98 8.36
CA LYS A 282 6.89 17.18 8.94
C LYS A 282 7.81 17.86 7.92
N PHE A 283 8.76 17.13 7.35
CA PHE A 283 9.74 17.72 6.42
C PHE A 283 9.19 17.98 5.02
N ALA A 284 8.21 17.21 4.53
CA ALA A 284 7.52 17.52 3.28
C ALA A 284 6.80 18.88 3.34
N ASN A 285 6.19 19.22 4.48
CA ASN A 285 5.57 20.53 4.70
C ASN A 285 6.63 21.64 4.84
N ALA A 286 7.75 21.35 5.50
CA ALA A 286 8.81 22.34 5.77
C ALA A 286 9.71 22.67 4.56
N CYS A 287 9.82 21.79 3.57
CA CYS A 287 10.78 21.96 2.47
C CYS A 287 10.32 22.87 1.31
N GLY A 288 9.22 23.62 1.45
CA GLY A 288 8.70 24.50 0.39
C GLY A 288 8.20 23.76 -0.86
N ALA A 289 7.82 22.48 -0.73
CA ALA A 289 7.23 21.71 -1.81
C ALA A 289 5.90 22.31 -2.28
N SER A 290 5.63 22.28 -3.59
CA SER A 290 4.38 22.73 -4.18
C SER A 290 3.23 21.76 -3.89
N ASN A 291 3.53 20.47 -3.71
CA ASN A 291 2.59 19.47 -3.20
C ASN A 291 3.23 18.62 -2.08
N PRO A 292 3.27 19.11 -0.82
CA PRO A 292 3.80 18.37 0.33
C PRO A 292 3.15 17.00 0.54
N HIS A 293 1.83 16.91 0.32
CA HIS A 293 1.06 15.67 0.51
C HIS A 293 1.48 14.55 -0.45
N SER A 294 2.11 14.89 -1.59
CA SER A 294 2.63 13.91 -2.53
C SER A 294 3.91 13.19 -2.04
N LEU A 295 4.71 13.83 -1.16
CA LEU A 295 6.05 13.38 -0.75
C LEU A 295 6.05 12.27 0.32
N THR A 296 5.16 11.28 0.17
CA THR A 296 5.08 10.13 1.08
C THR A 296 6.04 9.01 0.68
N GLY A 297 6.51 8.23 1.67
CA GLY A 297 7.33 7.04 1.42
C GLY A 297 6.65 5.94 0.56
N THR A 298 5.34 6.03 0.31
CA THR A 298 4.64 5.17 -0.67
C THR A 298 4.71 5.78 -2.07
N ASN A 299 4.39 7.06 -2.23
CA ASN A 299 4.37 7.71 -3.53
C ASN A 299 5.79 7.94 -4.10
N LEU A 300 6.80 8.18 -3.26
CA LEU A 300 8.21 8.20 -3.68
C LEU A 300 8.67 6.85 -4.27
N ARG A 301 8.07 5.73 -3.84
CA ARG A 301 8.34 4.40 -4.40
C ARG A 301 7.57 4.14 -5.70
N LYS A 302 6.37 4.71 -5.84
CA LYS A 302 5.64 4.73 -7.13
C LYS A 302 6.43 5.53 -8.17
N HIS A 303 6.84 6.75 -7.81
CA HIS A 303 7.59 7.68 -8.66
C HIS A 303 8.90 7.09 -9.23
N ILE A 304 9.74 6.41 -8.42
CA ILE A 304 10.97 5.80 -8.96
C ILE A 304 10.65 4.73 -10.01
N ALA A 305 9.61 3.92 -9.81
CA ALA A 305 9.22 2.88 -10.73
C ALA A 305 8.56 3.42 -12.01
N THR A 306 7.84 4.55 -11.91
CA THR A 306 7.38 5.33 -13.08
C THR A 306 8.58 5.83 -13.90
N ILE A 307 9.61 6.39 -13.27
CA ILE A 307 10.85 6.81 -13.95
C ILE A 307 11.52 5.62 -14.66
N CYS A 308 11.55 4.43 -14.06
CA CYS A 308 12.15 3.25 -14.68
C CYS A 308 11.47 2.79 -15.98
N ILE A 309 10.23 3.20 -16.23
CA ILE A 309 9.52 2.96 -17.50
C ILE A 309 9.81 4.08 -18.51
N HIS A 310 9.96 5.33 -18.07
CA HIS A 310 10.38 6.44 -18.94
C HIS A 310 11.84 6.31 -19.39
N LEU A 311 12.66 5.56 -18.65
CA LEU A 311 14.04 5.22 -19.01
C LEU A 311 14.16 3.89 -19.79
N ASP A 312 13.02 3.26 -20.17
CA ASP A 312 12.93 1.95 -20.83
C ASP A 312 13.97 0.92 -20.32
N LEU A 313 14.06 0.77 -19.00
CA LEU A 313 15.05 -0.11 -18.37
C LEU A 313 14.82 -1.59 -18.75
N SER A 314 15.91 -2.32 -18.96
CA SER A 314 15.88 -3.76 -19.27
C SER A 314 15.21 -4.57 -18.16
N GLU A 315 14.62 -5.73 -18.50
CA GLU A 315 13.94 -6.58 -17.50
C GLU A 315 14.86 -6.97 -16.34
N ILE A 316 16.18 -7.11 -16.58
CA ILE A 316 17.18 -7.37 -15.55
C ILE A 316 17.24 -6.20 -14.56
N ALA A 317 17.44 -4.96 -15.04
CA ALA A 317 17.49 -3.78 -14.18
C ALA A 317 16.17 -3.51 -13.43
N VAL A 318 15.02 -3.82 -14.05
CA VAL A 318 13.71 -3.75 -13.38
C VAL A 318 13.55 -4.83 -12.30
N ASN A 319 14.06 -6.04 -12.53
CA ASN A 319 14.07 -7.11 -11.54
C ASN A 319 15.01 -6.79 -10.36
N ASP A 320 16.22 -6.27 -10.64
CA ASP A 320 17.20 -5.86 -9.62
C ASP A 320 16.66 -4.73 -8.75
N LEU A 321 16.05 -3.70 -9.35
CA LEU A 321 15.38 -2.64 -8.60
C LEU A 321 14.16 -3.15 -7.83
N SER A 322 13.38 -4.09 -8.39
CA SER A 322 12.24 -4.70 -7.68
C SER A 322 12.71 -5.48 -6.45
N SER A 323 13.77 -6.26 -6.60
CA SER A 323 14.43 -7.00 -5.52
C SER A 323 14.95 -6.03 -4.45
N PHE A 324 15.68 -4.98 -4.86
CA PHE A 324 16.13 -3.92 -3.98
C PHE A 324 14.96 -3.28 -3.23
N LEU A 325 13.89 -2.85 -3.90
CA LEU A 325 12.72 -2.24 -3.26
C LEU A 325 11.89 -3.22 -2.39
N GLY A 326 12.27 -4.49 -2.30
CA GLY A 326 11.56 -5.52 -1.52
C GLY A 326 10.20 -5.88 -2.11
N HIS A 327 10.07 -5.74 -3.43
CA HIS A 327 8.85 -5.97 -4.20
C HIS A 327 8.89 -7.31 -4.94
N ASP A 328 7.71 -7.86 -5.25
CA ASP A 328 7.61 -8.90 -6.25
C ASP A 328 7.67 -8.26 -7.65
N PRO A 329 8.48 -8.76 -8.61
CA PRO A 329 8.53 -8.20 -9.96
C PRO A 329 7.17 -8.15 -10.66
N LYS A 330 6.21 -9.02 -10.31
CA LYS A 330 4.83 -8.96 -10.85
C LYS A 330 4.05 -7.75 -10.30
N ILE A 331 4.33 -7.30 -9.07
CA ILE A 331 3.79 -6.04 -8.54
C ILE A 331 4.38 -4.87 -9.32
N HIS A 332 5.68 -4.89 -9.64
CA HIS A 332 6.32 -3.84 -10.46
C HIS A 332 5.79 -3.83 -11.90
N ARG A 333 5.51 -5.00 -12.50
CA ARG A 333 4.87 -5.10 -13.82
C ARG A 333 3.44 -4.54 -13.76
N ASN A 334 2.61 -4.99 -12.82
CA ASN A 334 1.18 -4.69 -12.81
C ASN A 334 0.81 -3.28 -12.32
N PHE A 335 1.57 -2.66 -11.40
CA PHE A 335 1.28 -1.30 -10.94
C PHE A 335 1.84 -0.21 -11.85
N TYR A 336 2.86 -0.52 -12.67
CA TYR A 336 3.57 0.50 -13.43
C TYR A 336 3.43 0.35 -14.96
N ARG A 337 3.11 -0.86 -15.48
CA ARG A 337 2.42 -0.99 -16.78
C ARG A 337 0.92 -0.67 -16.66
N GLN A 338 0.55 0.35 -15.89
CA GLN A 338 -0.66 1.10 -16.25
C GLN A 338 -0.42 1.67 -17.64
N PRO A 339 -1.43 1.74 -18.53
CA PRO A 339 -1.23 2.36 -19.83
C PRO A 339 -0.73 3.81 -19.63
N GLN A 340 0.43 4.10 -20.21
CA GLN A 340 0.89 5.49 -20.27
C GLN A 340 -0.06 6.20 -21.23
N VAL A 341 -0.79 7.20 -20.72
CA VAL A 341 -1.66 8.05 -21.55
C VAL A 341 -0.88 8.63 -22.73
N GLU A 342 0.41 8.94 -22.53
CA GLU A 342 1.34 9.30 -23.60
C GLU A 342 1.53 8.21 -24.66
N ARG A 343 1.74 6.94 -24.29
CA ARG A 343 1.88 5.84 -25.29
C ARG A 343 0.55 5.53 -25.97
N GLU A 344 -0.58 5.54 -25.25
CA GLU A 344 -1.89 5.30 -25.87
C GLU A 344 -2.23 6.41 -26.87
N ILE A 345 -2.09 7.69 -26.50
CA ILE A 345 -2.38 8.80 -27.40
C ILE A 345 -1.35 8.89 -28.53
N LEU A 346 -0.05 8.85 -28.25
CA LEU A 346 0.98 9.11 -29.27
C LEU A 346 1.36 7.89 -30.12
N GLN A 347 1.08 6.66 -29.67
CA GLN A 347 1.46 5.44 -30.40
C GLN A 347 0.24 4.63 -30.86
N ILE A 348 -0.89 4.66 -30.15
CA ILE A 348 -2.09 3.89 -30.53
C ILE A 348 -3.07 4.74 -31.35
N SER A 349 -3.22 6.04 -31.10
CA SER A 349 -4.10 6.87 -31.95
C SER A 349 -3.69 6.89 -33.43
N PRO A 350 -2.42 7.07 -33.83
CA PRO A 350 -2.02 7.01 -35.24
C PRO A 350 -2.30 5.63 -35.87
N LEU A 351 -2.09 4.54 -35.13
CA LEU A 351 -2.42 3.18 -35.59
C LEU A 351 -3.93 2.98 -35.78
N LEU A 352 -4.75 3.57 -34.91
CA LEU A 352 -6.22 3.54 -35.04
C LEU A 352 -6.73 4.42 -36.18
N GLU A 353 -6.03 5.50 -36.53
CA GLU A 353 -6.38 6.38 -37.65
C GLU A 353 -5.94 5.81 -39.01
N ALA A 354 -4.73 5.23 -39.09
CA ALA A 354 -4.31 4.44 -40.25
C ALA A 354 -5.26 3.24 -40.49
N ALA A 355 -5.73 2.58 -39.42
CA ALA A 355 -6.73 1.51 -39.52
C ALA A 355 -8.14 1.99 -39.96
N GLN A 356 -8.41 3.30 -39.94
CA GLN A 356 -9.62 3.91 -40.52
C GLN A 356 -9.44 4.29 -42.01
N GLY A 357 -8.26 4.08 -42.60
CA GLY A 357 -7.96 4.49 -43.96
C GLY A 357 -7.65 5.98 -44.10
N LYS A 358 -7.29 6.68 -43.02
CA LYS A 358 -6.60 7.97 -43.13
C LYS A 358 -5.14 7.72 -43.49
N GLU A 359 -4.76 8.06 -44.72
CA GLU A 359 -3.36 8.38 -45.01
C GLU A 359 -3.01 9.71 -44.33
N GLU A 360 -1.73 9.93 -44.04
CA GLU A 360 -1.27 11.08 -43.24
C GLU A 360 -1.55 12.41 -43.95
N SER A 361 -2.61 13.10 -43.52
CA SER A 361 -2.92 14.45 -43.98
C SER A 361 -1.93 15.44 -43.35
N ASP A 362 -0.89 15.76 -44.11
CA ASP A 362 0.20 16.68 -43.78
C ASP A 362 -0.28 18.01 -43.15
N ASP A 363 -0.11 18.15 -41.83
CA ASP A 363 -0.19 19.42 -41.09
C ASP A 363 0.78 19.41 -39.89
N GLY A 364 2.07 19.32 -40.22
CA GLY A 364 3.19 19.89 -39.46
C GLY A 364 3.30 19.66 -37.94
N SER A 365 4.06 18.64 -37.52
CA SER A 365 5.33 18.85 -36.80
C SER A 365 6.11 17.56 -36.49
N GLU A 366 7.43 17.69 -36.52
CA GLU A 366 8.47 16.67 -36.34
C GLU A 366 8.18 15.55 -35.30
N THR A 367 7.78 14.37 -35.78
CA THR A 367 7.93 13.12 -35.02
C THR A 367 9.07 12.29 -35.58
N GLU A 368 10.19 12.19 -34.83
CA GLU A 368 11.21 11.16 -35.10
C GLU A 368 10.61 9.77 -34.83
N ALA A 369 10.00 9.17 -35.86
CA ALA A 369 9.56 7.79 -35.87
C ALA A 369 10.78 6.85 -35.91
N ASN A 370 11.51 6.76 -34.79
CA ASN A 370 12.66 5.86 -34.60
C ASN A 370 12.18 4.40 -34.42
N VAL A 371 11.45 3.91 -35.43
CA VAL A 371 11.11 2.52 -35.64
C VAL A 371 12.41 1.80 -35.96
N LYS A 372 13.09 1.31 -34.92
CA LYS A 372 14.26 0.46 -35.09
C LYS A 372 13.87 -0.80 -35.85
N SER A 373 14.15 -0.78 -37.14
CA SER A 373 14.13 -1.94 -38.02
C SER A 373 15.01 -3.02 -37.40
N ARG A 374 14.37 -4.01 -36.77
CA ARG A 374 15.08 -5.17 -36.23
C ARG A 374 15.40 -6.09 -37.40
N ASP A 375 16.68 -6.26 -37.66
CA ASP A 375 17.19 -6.82 -38.91
C ASP A 375 16.53 -8.14 -39.35
N LYS A 376 16.33 -8.25 -40.67
CA LYS A 376 16.26 -9.53 -41.35
C LYS A 376 17.60 -10.23 -41.23
N SER A 377 17.65 -11.37 -40.54
CA SER A 377 18.64 -12.41 -40.84
C SER A 377 17.93 -13.52 -41.60
N GLU A 378 17.92 -13.42 -42.93
CA GLU A 378 17.36 -14.46 -43.81
C GLU A 378 18.30 -15.66 -43.89
N SER A 379 17.74 -16.85 -43.76
CA SER A 379 18.38 -18.11 -44.14
C SER A 379 17.31 -19.12 -44.57
N GLU A 380 16.94 -19.07 -45.86
CA GLU A 380 16.37 -20.22 -46.59
C GLU A 380 17.44 -21.35 -46.58
N TYR A 381 17.18 -22.65 -46.66
CA TYR A 381 16.08 -23.50 -47.16
C TYR A 381 15.77 -24.62 -46.12
N ASP A 382 14.85 -25.58 -46.26
CA ASP A 382 13.95 -26.00 -47.36
C ASP A 382 12.56 -26.32 -46.77
N GLY A 383 11.52 -26.37 -47.59
CA GLY A 383 10.14 -26.54 -47.14
C GLY A 383 9.55 -27.95 -47.33
N LYS A 384 8.34 -28.15 -46.77
CA LYS A 384 7.19 -28.69 -47.50
C LYS A 384 5.86 -28.50 -46.76
N GLN A 385 4.79 -28.49 -47.55
CA GLN A 385 3.39 -28.53 -47.14
C GLN A 385 3.05 -29.97 -46.64
N ASP A 386 1.96 -30.29 -45.93
CA ASP A 386 0.57 -29.86 -46.13
C ASP A 386 -0.26 -29.73 -44.84
N ASP A 387 -0.95 -28.60 -44.73
CA ASP A 387 -2.40 -28.48 -44.87
C ASP A 387 -3.38 -29.40 -44.06
N ASN A 388 -4.14 -28.71 -43.19
CA ASN A 388 -5.61 -28.69 -43.11
C ASN A 388 -6.46 -29.61 -42.18
N LYS A 389 -7.35 -28.90 -41.46
CA LYS A 389 -8.77 -29.18 -41.13
C LYS A 389 -9.22 -30.12 -39.99
N GLN A 390 -9.68 -29.41 -38.95
CA GLN A 390 -11.06 -29.44 -38.41
C GLN A 390 -11.58 -30.65 -37.62
N HIS A 391 -11.92 -30.36 -36.36
CA HIS A 391 -13.22 -30.61 -35.73
C HIS A 391 -14.18 -31.64 -36.37
N LYS A 392 -14.53 -32.67 -35.58
CA LYS A 392 -15.92 -33.12 -35.48
C LYS A 392 -16.20 -33.74 -34.11
N GLU A 393 -17.33 -33.36 -33.52
CA GLU A 393 -17.91 -34.07 -32.39
C GLU A 393 -18.60 -35.34 -32.88
N VAL A 394 -18.44 -36.48 -32.18
CA VAL A 394 -19.44 -37.54 -32.16
C VAL A 394 -19.56 -38.08 -30.73
N ARG A 395 -20.78 -38.00 -30.19
CA ARG A 395 -21.20 -38.63 -28.94
C ARG A 395 -21.62 -40.07 -29.22
N SER A 396 -21.16 -41.03 -28.40
CA SER A 396 -21.82 -42.34 -28.27
C SER A 396 -21.64 -42.90 -26.85
N GLN A 397 -22.54 -43.79 -26.44
CA GLN A 397 -22.67 -44.30 -25.07
C GLN A 397 -22.64 -45.83 -25.05
N LYS A 398 -22.01 -46.43 -24.02
CA LYS A 398 -22.47 -47.64 -23.34
C LYS A 398 -21.62 -47.98 -22.09
N GLU A 399 -22.27 -48.04 -20.92
CA GLU A 399 -22.47 -49.28 -20.11
C GLU A 399 -21.55 -50.48 -20.42
N LYS A 400 -20.91 -51.22 -19.50
CA LYS A 400 -21.04 -51.54 -18.04
C LYS A 400 -19.73 -52.31 -17.63
N GLU A 401 -19.33 -52.73 -16.40
CA GLU A 401 -19.63 -52.66 -14.94
C GLU A 401 -18.42 -53.34 -14.20
N SER A 402 -18.20 -53.43 -12.86
CA SER A 402 -18.80 -52.89 -11.61
C SER A 402 -17.73 -52.88 -10.47
N ASP A 403 -18.12 -52.38 -9.28
CA ASP A 403 -17.62 -52.70 -7.92
C ASP A 403 -16.20 -52.30 -7.42
N ASN A 404 -16.10 -52.31 -6.08
CA ASN A 404 -14.96 -52.15 -5.16
C ASN A 404 -14.26 -50.77 -4.99
N GLU A 405 -14.73 -50.07 -3.95
CA GLU A 405 -13.98 -49.57 -2.76
C GLU A 405 -12.66 -48.78 -2.84
N SER A 406 -12.50 -47.93 -1.81
CA SER A 406 -11.29 -47.26 -1.28
C SER A 406 -10.86 -45.88 -1.84
N ASP A 407 -10.32 -45.10 -0.89
CA ASP A 407 -9.48 -43.89 -0.97
C ASP A 407 -10.02 -42.49 -1.37
N ASP A 408 -9.33 -41.52 -0.76
CA ASP A 408 -9.65 -40.10 -0.53
C ASP A 408 -9.37 -39.19 -1.75
N PRO A 409 -10.32 -38.37 -2.23
CA PRO A 409 -10.05 -37.32 -3.21
C PRO A 409 -9.75 -35.96 -2.54
N LYS A 410 -8.50 -35.75 -2.12
CA LYS A 410 -7.95 -34.42 -1.77
C LYS A 410 -8.24 -33.42 -2.89
N THR A 411 -9.21 -32.51 -2.71
CA THR A 411 -9.48 -31.42 -3.66
C THR A 411 -9.59 -30.06 -2.98
N SER A 412 -8.45 -29.62 -2.43
CA SER A 412 -8.23 -28.22 -2.06
C SER A 412 -8.17 -27.33 -3.31
N LYS A 413 -9.32 -27.02 -3.91
CA LYS A 413 -9.43 -25.94 -4.91
C LYS A 413 -9.20 -24.60 -4.19
N SER A 414 -7.95 -24.16 -4.22
CA SER A 414 -7.51 -22.90 -3.62
C SER A 414 -8.23 -21.72 -4.28
N PHE A 415 -9.10 -21.06 -3.53
CA PHE A 415 -9.59 -19.74 -3.91
C PHE A 415 -8.38 -18.77 -4.01
N PRO A 416 -8.36 -17.86 -4.99
CA PRO A 416 -7.24 -16.94 -5.17
C PRO A 416 -7.07 -16.08 -3.91
N CYS A 417 -5.86 -16.07 -3.36
CA CYS A 417 -5.51 -15.23 -2.22
C CYS A 417 -5.60 -13.77 -2.67
N TYR A 418 -6.70 -13.09 -2.31
CA TYR A 418 -6.90 -11.67 -2.59
C TYR A 418 -5.71 -10.87 -2.05
N ALA A 419 -5.07 -10.12 -2.94
CA ALA A 419 -3.91 -9.32 -2.59
C ALA A 419 -4.27 -8.34 -1.45
N GLU A 420 -3.44 -8.29 -0.42
CA GLU A 420 -3.57 -7.31 0.67
C GLU A 420 -3.44 -5.90 0.09
N SER A 421 -4.58 -5.26 -0.21
CA SER A 421 -4.60 -3.84 -0.56
C SER A 421 -4.01 -3.06 0.61
N GLU A 422 -2.99 -2.24 0.33
CA GLU A 422 -2.32 -1.47 1.37
C GLU A 422 -3.39 -0.60 2.06
N ASN A 423 -3.54 -0.80 3.37
CA ASN A 423 -4.65 -0.24 4.15
C ASN A 423 -4.37 1.24 4.47
N GLU A 424 -4.40 2.06 3.41
CA GLU A 424 -4.27 3.52 3.42
C GLU A 424 -5.30 4.08 4.42
N SER A 425 -4.81 4.59 5.56
CA SER A 425 -5.66 5.24 6.55
C SER A 425 -6.20 6.53 5.97
N MET A 426 -7.51 6.58 5.70
CA MET A 426 -8.18 7.83 5.38
C MET A 426 -7.90 8.88 6.46
N PRO A 427 -7.85 10.18 6.10
CA PRO A 427 -7.94 11.24 7.10
C PRO A 427 -9.22 11.07 7.92
N ARG A 428 -9.23 11.63 9.12
CA ARG A 428 -10.50 11.90 9.81
C ARG A 428 -11.05 13.18 9.20
N ASP A 429 -12.35 13.21 8.93
CA ASP A 429 -13.05 14.47 8.75
C ASP A 429 -13.15 15.10 10.15
N ASP A 430 -12.51 16.25 10.34
CA ASP A 430 -12.60 16.98 11.61
C ASP A 430 -13.99 17.62 11.73
N VAL A 431 -14.69 17.29 12.82
CA VAL A 431 -15.98 17.89 13.14
C VAL A 431 -15.73 19.31 13.62
N HIS A 432 -16.24 20.31 12.90
CA HIS A 432 -16.23 21.68 13.37
C HIS A 432 -17.10 21.81 14.62
N GLU A 433 -16.47 21.86 15.80
CA GLU A 433 -17.08 22.45 16.98
C GLU A 433 -17.33 23.93 16.71
N ARG A 434 -18.59 24.36 16.81
CA ARG A 434 -18.95 25.77 16.97
C ARG A 434 -18.88 26.11 18.45
N THR A 435 -17.71 26.51 18.93
CA THR A 435 -17.65 27.46 20.04
C THR A 435 -18.04 28.82 19.50
N GLY A 436 -19.02 29.48 20.10
CA GLY A 436 -19.20 30.92 19.92
C GLY A 436 -18.12 31.67 20.69
N ASP A 437 -17.97 32.95 20.40
CA ASP A 437 -17.32 33.90 21.30
C ASP A 437 -18.06 35.23 21.25
N GLU A 438 -18.01 35.98 22.35
CA GLU A 438 -18.70 37.27 22.48
C GLU A 438 -17.80 38.41 21.99
N SER A 439 -18.40 39.43 21.38
CA SER A 439 -17.71 40.69 21.09
C SER A 439 -18.63 41.87 21.43
N THR A 440 -18.48 42.38 22.65
CA THR A 440 -18.97 43.70 23.06
C THR A 440 -18.18 44.79 22.34
N ASP A 441 -18.84 45.82 21.84
CA ASP A 441 -18.24 47.14 21.70
C ASP A 441 -19.33 48.22 21.83
N GLU A 442 -18.97 49.41 22.32
CA GLU A 442 -19.92 50.40 22.84
C GLU A 442 -20.12 51.65 21.95
N SER A 443 -21.27 52.31 22.17
CA SER A 443 -21.47 53.77 22.04
C SER A 443 -21.46 54.47 20.66
N SER A 444 -22.67 54.78 20.17
CA SER A 444 -23.14 56.11 19.73
C SER A 444 -24.63 55.99 19.37
N ASP A 445 -25.57 56.66 20.04
CA ASP A 445 -25.95 58.09 19.86
C ASP A 445 -26.46 58.36 18.42
N SER A 446 -27.67 58.86 18.14
CA SER A 446 -28.63 59.63 18.97
C SER A 446 -30.09 59.49 18.45
N THR A 447 -31.11 59.89 19.27
CA THR A 447 -32.47 60.42 18.86
C THR A 447 -33.39 59.60 17.91
N ASP A 448 -34.73 59.70 17.92
CA ASP A 448 -35.81 60.17 18.83
C ASP A 448 -37.17 59.72 18.19
N MET A 449 -38.31 60.06 18.80
CA MET A 449 -39.68 60.05 18.24
C MET A 449 -40.47 58.73 18.09
N SER A 450 -41.40 58.56 19.05
CA SER A 450 -42.85 58.38 18.80
C SER A 450 -43.44 57.00 18.40
N THR A 451 -44.02 56.37 19.42
CA THR A 451 -45.34 55.69 19.44
C THR A 451 -46.45 56.40 18.62
N PRO A 452 -47.58 55.76 18.19
CA PRO A 452 -48.36 54.81 19.02
C PRO A 452 -49.18 53.71 18.28
N SER A 453 -50.04 53.03 19.07
CA SER A 453 -51.26 52.26 18.66
C SER A 453 -51.07 50.94 17.89
N ASN A 454 -51.88 49.89 18.10
CA ASN A 454 -53.02 49.69 19.02
C ASN A 454 -53.21 48.20 19.39
N ASP A 455 -54.00 47.95 20.45
CA ASP A 455 -55.00 46.90 20.71
C ASP A 455 -54.99 45.57 19.91
N ALA A 456 -55.24 44.39 20.49
CA ALA A 456 -55.75 44.05 21.84
C ALA A 456 -55.22 42.68 22.33
#